data_AF-T1FEP0-F1
#
_entry.id   AF-T1FEP0-F1
#
_cell.length_a   1.000
_cell.length_b   1.000
_cell.length_c   1.000
_cell.angle_alpha   90.00
_cell.angle_beta   90.00
_cell.angle_gamma   90.00
#
_symmetry.space_group_name_H-M   'P 1'
#
loop_
_entity.id
_entity.type
_entity.pdbx_description
1 polymer ?
#
loop_
_entity_poly.entity_id
_entity_poly.type
_entity_poly.pdbx_seq_one_letter_code
_entity_poly.pdbx_strand_id
1 'polypeptide(L)'
;MAIGGIDKQETVRLRKRQARQFKRSMKGVKKFCSTQGSNIVSTALDEDETHINFSKTNLATETLLTNLSFTNTPTTTFANRNLLQLPTLAKVCDRYRLSTRSAAAVAFAVLVDVGVRYHRKVVLEEHISILSEPNSIFLGHTSPCRGTAKEIFTSIITLLKNRNYNLNDVICVGCGGTATDTGWKGGVIKYLEEYLDRPLQWCVCMLHANELPFRHLFLALDGCTSGPREYSGPIGKQLATCENKTTLLFQPLTGHLPDLTKNVVNELSTDQKYLYEICQAVLTGSCSPELANRQPGNLSHSRWLTCANRLLRLYVSTPDPSESLQILVEYVVKVYAPILFSIKQKTFFKDGAKHIFNLILFSRYLPTNLRTIVDSVIERNAFYAHPENLLVSMLFDDRDYIWELACRRIIKARNTDNGFKQRIFKTPKLNFSAKDYTEIISWQERQVTVPPVLRDVTNDELEKMAKDGSLKIVDFPCHTQSVERCVKLLTEASQSVTNVNSRDGFVRTTLQSRVEFPIFGHKNKFKF
;
A
#
# COMPACT_ATOMS: atom_id res chain seq x y z
N MET A 1 0.56 3.66 16.08
CA MET A 1 -0.04 4.28 14.88
C MET A 1 0.65 3.75 13.64
N ALA A 2 -0.07 3.35 12.60
CA ALA A 2 0.51 2.94 11.33
C ALA A 2 -0.02 3.84 10.20
N ILE A 3 0.88 4.30 9.33
CA ILE A 3 0.59 5.23 8.24
C ILE A 3 1.02 4.63 6.89
N GLY A 4 0.27 4.92 5.84
CA GLY A 4 0.71 4.58 4.49
C GLY A 4 -0.08 5.30 3.43
N GLY A 5 0.64 5.67 2.37
CA GLY A 5 0.09 6.30 1.19
C GLY A 5 -0.11 5.33 0.03
N ILE A 6 -0.90 5.74 -0.95
CA ILE A 6 -0.85 5.13 -2.28
C ILE A 6 0.54 5.42 -2.87
N ASP A 7 1.24 4.38 -3.35
CA ASP A 7 2.54 4.52 -4.00
C ASP A 7 2.51 5.63 -5.07
N LYS A 8 3.42 6.61 -4.96
CA LYS A 8 3.56 7.73 -5.91
C LYS A 8 3.78 7.24 -7.34
N GLN A 9 4.50 6.13 -7.52
CA GLN A 9 4.72 5.53 -8.84
C GLN A 9 3.42 4.94 -9.38
N GLU A 10 2.66 4.18 -8.57
CA GLU A 10 1.35 3.66 -8.94
C GLU A 10 0.33 4.76 -9.24
N THR A 11 0.38 5.85 -8.49
CA THR A 11 -0.44 7.05 -8.66
C THR A 11 -0.13 7.75 -10.01
N VAL A 12 1.14 7.90 -10.36
CA VAL A 12 1.57 8.41 -11.68
C VAL A 12 1.22 7.42 -12.82
N ARG A 13 1.20 6.11 -12.55
CA ARG A 13 0.79 5.08 -13.51
C ARG A 13 -0.72 5.11 -13.77
N LEU A 14 -1.54 5.23 -12.72
CA LEU A 14 -2.99 5.44 -12.81
C LEU A 14 -3.32 6.72 -13.60
N ARG A 15 -2.56 7.81 -13.37
CA ARG A 15 -2.67 9.05 -14.14
C ARG A 15 -2.51 8.82 -15.65
N LYS A 16 -1.49 8.09 -16.07
CA LYS A 16 -1.29 7.75 -17.51
C LYS A 16 -2.41 6.85 -18.04
N ARG A 17 -2.91 5.89 -17.24
CA ARG A 17 -4.01 4.98 -17.60
C ARG A 17 -5.32 5.73 -17.81
N GLN A 18 -5.74 6.55 -16.85
CA GLN A 18 -7.00 7.29 -16.90
C GLN A 18 -6.98 8.33 -18.03
N ALA A 19 -5.85 9.02 -18.25
CA ALA A 19 -5.71 9.94 -19.38
C ALA A 19 -5.88 9.24 -20.75
N ARG A 20 -5.38 8.01 -20.89
CA ARG A 20 -5.58 7.20 -22.12
C ARG A 20 -7.01 6.70 -22.26
N GLN A 21 -7.64 6.27 -21.16
CA GLN A 21 -9.04 5.82 -21.17
C GLN A 21 -10.00 6.96 -21.51
N PHE A 22 -9.75 8.16 -20.99
CA PHE A 22 -10.48 9.38 -21.36
C PHE A 22 -10.30 9.72 -22.84
N LYS A 23 -9.06 9.69 -23.37
CA LYS A 23 -8.81 9.88 -24.82
C LYS A 23 -9.53 8.85 -25.69
N ARG A 24 -9.63 7.58 -25.25
CA ARG A 24 -10.36 6.52 -25.96
C ARG A 24 -11.88 6.73 -25.92
N SER A 25 -12.42 7.12 -24.76
CA SER A 25 -13.83 7.48 -24.59
C SER A 25 -14.22 8.67 -25.49
N MET A 26 -13.40 9.73 -25.53
CA MET A 26 -13.59 10.88 -26.41
C MET A 26 -13.54 10.52 -27.91
N LYS A 27 -12.68 9.56 -28.31
CA LYS A 27 -12.66 9.03 -29.68
C LYS A 27 -13.93 8.24 -30.01
N GLY A 28 -14.47 7.47 -29.06
CA GLY A 28 -15.73 6.74 -29.22
C GLY A 28 -16.93 7.67 -29.37
N VAL A 29 -17.00 8.74 -28.58
CA VAL A 29 -18.06 9.76 -28.67
C VAL A 29 -17.98 10.53 -29.99
N LYS A 30 -16.78 10.92 -30.43
CA LYS A 30 -16.61 11.54 -31.77
C LYS A 30 -17.01 10.62 -32.91
N LYS A 31 -16.69 9.32 -32.81
CA LYS A 31 -17.07 8.31 -33.82
C LYS A 31 -18.58 8.10 -33.87
N PHE A 32 -19.26 8.14 -32.70
CA PHE A 32 -20.72 8.03 -32.60
C PHE A 32 -21.44 9.26 -33.17
N CYS A 33 -20.96 10.48 -32.88
CA CYS A 33 -21.48 11.71 -33.48
C CYS A 33 -21.26 11.77 -35.00
N SER A 34 -20.13 11.26 -35.52
CA SER A 34 -19.88 11.23 -36.97
C SER A 34 -20.76 10.23 -37.73
N THR A 35 -21.26 9.18 -37.08
CA THR A 35 -22.10 8.15 -37.72
C THR A 35 -23.60 8.48 -37.77
N GLN A 36 -24.08 9.44 -36.98
CA GLN A 36 -25.49 9.89 -37.05
C GLN A 36 -25.69 11.18 -37.87
N GLY A 37 -24.62 11.93 -38.17
CA GLY A 37 -24.70 13.15 -38.98
C GLY A 37 -24.86 12.91 -40.50
N SER A 38 -24.87 11.67 -40.97
CA SER A 38 -24.83 11.35 -42.42
C SER A 38 -26.05 10.61 -42.97
N ASN A 39 -27.08 10.30 -42.17
CA ASN A 39 -28.22 9.48 -42.61
C ASN A 39 -29.61 10.15 -42.47
N ILE A 40 -29.68 11.48 -42.49
CA ILE A 40 -30.98 12.19 -42.57
C ILE A 40 -30.91 13.30 -43.60
N VAL A 41 -30.76 12.94 -44.88
CA VAL A 41 -31.29 13.71 -46.03
C VAL A 41 -31.56 12.72 -47.18
N SER A 42 -32.72 12.89 -47.83
CA SER A 42 -33.26 12.21 -49.02
C SER A 42 -33.88 10.83 -48.80
N THR A 43 -35.22 10.75 -48.80
CA THR A 43 -36.04 10.58 -50.01
C THR A 43 -37.53 10.57 -49.66
N ALA A 44 -38.35 11.01 -50.62
CA ALA A 44 -39.82 11.00 -50.71
C ALA A 44 -40.55 12.26 -50.20
N LEU A 45 -40.89 13.07 -51.21
CA LEU A 45 -41.86 14.16 -51.25
C LEU A 45 -43.30 13.60 -51.19
N ASP A 46 -44.25 14.36 -50.65
CA ASP A 46 -45.30 15.04 -51.44
C ASP A 46 -46.45 15.57 -50.54
N GLU A 47 -46.86 16.82 -50.85
CA GLU A 47 -48.17 17.50 -50.67
C GLU A 47 -48.70 17.67 -49.22
N ASP A 48 -48.97 18.86 -48.67
CA ASP A 48 -49.64 20.04 -49.23
C ASP A 48 -49.09 21.37 -48.66
N GLU A 49 -49.00 22.38 -49.53
CA GLU A 49 -48.89 23.78 -49.15
C GLU A 49 -50.24 24.33 -48.69
N THR A 50 -50.31 24.94 -47.51
CA THR A 50 -50.98 26.25 -47.37
C THR A 50 -50.28 27.10 -46.31
N HIS A 51 -49.93 28.31 -46.74
CA HIS A 51 -49.19 29.34 -46.02
C HIS A 51 -49.89 29.84 -44.75
N ILE A 52 -49.17 29.88 -43.62
CA ILE A 52 -49.29 30.97 -42.64
C ILE A 52 -47.88 31.44 -42.27
N ASN A 53 -47.51 32.59 -42.81
CA ASN A 53 -46.35 33.38 -42.35
C ASN A 53 -46.72 34.01 -41.00
N PHE A 54 -45.99 33.69 -39.93
CA PHE A 54 -45.85 34.61 -38.81
C PHE A 54 -44.38 34.74 -38.39
N SER A 55 -44.03 35.99 -38.15
CA SER A 55 -42.72 36.60 -37.99
C SER A 55 -41.91 36.09 -36.79
N LYS A 56 -40.58 36.14 -36.95
CA LYS A 56 -39.56 36.02 -35.90
C LYS A 56 -39.94 36.79 -34.62
N THR A 57 -39.92 36.12 -33.48
CA THR A 57 -39.83 36.76 -32.16
C THR A 57 -38.77 36.06 -31.30
N ASN A 58 -37.55 36.62 -31.35
CA ASN A 58 -36.45 36.36 -30.41
C ASN A 58 -36.69 37.10 -29.08
N LEU A 59 -37.72 36.74 -28.31
CA LEU A 59 -38.05 37.46 -27.06
C LEU A 59 -38.41 36.54 -25.87
N ALA A 60 -38.02 35.26 -25.90
CA ALA A 60 -38.31 34.31 -24.81
C ALA A 60 -37.07 33.72 -24.12
N THR A 61 -35.87 33.88 -24.70
CA THR A 61 -34.63 33.29 -24.16
C THR A 61 -33.88 34.17 -23.17
N GLU A 62 -34.09 35.49 -23.17
CA GLU A 62 -33.45 36.40 -22.21
C GLU A 62 -34.16 36.44 -20.84
N THR A 63 -35.47 36.12 -20.79
CA THR A 63 -36.28 36.21 -19.56
C THR A 63 -36.06 35.05 -18.58
N LEU A 64 -35.44 33.94 -19.03
CA LEU A 64 -35.19 32.76 -18.19
C LEU A 64 -33.84 32.83 -17.45
N LEU A 65 -32.92 33.69 -17.89
CA LEU A 65 -31.59 33.87 -17.27
C LEU A 65 -31.60 34.87 -16.11
N THR A 66 -32.61 35.74 -16.01
CA THR A 66 -32.70 36.80 -14.99
C THR A 66 -33.34 36.36 -13.68
N ASN A 67 -34.02 35.21 -13.62
CA ASN A 67 -34.70 34.72 -12.41
C ASN A 67 -33.87 33.76 -11.54
N LEU A 68 -32.60 33.52 -11.87
CA LEU A 68 -31.65 32.80 -11.00
C LEU A 68 -30.93 33.81 -10.12
N SER A 69 -31.58 34.22 -9.02
CA SER A 69 -31.02 35.13 -8.02
C SER A 69 -29.79 34.50 -7.36
N PHE A 70 -28.60 34.98 -7.74
CA PHE A 70 -27.34 34.73 -7.05
C PHE A 70 -27.36 35.46 -5.70
N THR A 71 -27.65 34.75 -4.62
CA THR A 71 -27.44 35.26 -3.27
C THR A 71 -25.96 35.11 -2.92
N ASN A 72 -25.16 36.12 -3.30
CA ASN A 72 -23.83 36.33 -2.74
C ASN A 72 -23.98 36.86 -1.31
N THR A 73 -23.62 36.06 -0.31
CA THR A 73 -23.13 36.59 0.98
C THR A 73 -21.78 35.95 1.31
N PRO A 74 -20.81 36.73 1.83
CA PRO A 74 -19.40 36.35 1.77
C PRO A 74 -18.93 35.78 3.11
N THR A 75 -18.56 34.51 3.15
CA THR A 75 -17.71 33.97 4.23
C THR A 75 -16.86 32.79 3.74
N THR A 76 -15.55 33.02 3.74
CA THR A 76 -14.44 32.07 3.91
C THR A 76 -14.31 30.85 2.97
N THR A 77 -13.58 31.06 1.87
CA THR A 77 -12.67 30.12 1.17
C THR A 77 -13.05 28.64 1.08
N PHE A 78 -14.14 28.33 0.36
CA PHE A 78 -14.33 27.04 -0.33
C PHE A 78 -14.93 27.29 -1.72
N ALA A 79 -14.15 27.87 -2.63
CA ALA A 79 -14.62 28.17 -3.97
C ALA A 79 -14.59 26.93 -4.89
N ASN A 80 -15.73 26.72 -5.55
CA ASN A 80 -16.01 25.82 -6.69
C ASN A 80 -16.51 24.40 -6.41
N ARG A 81 -17.55 24.27 -5.58
CA ARG A 81 -18.65 23.36 -5.92
C ARG A 81 -19.95 24.15 -5.98
N ASN A 82 -20.48 24.36 -7.19
CA ASN A 82 -21.85 24.80 -7.39
C ASN A 82 -22.79 23.66 -6.96
N LEU A 83 -23.09 23.58 -5.67
CA LEU A 83 -24.20 22.77 -5.17
C LEU A 83 -25.47 23.61 -5.30
N LEU A 84 -26.01 23.67 -6.52
CA LEU A 84 -27.34 24.25 -6.72
C LEU A 84 -28.34 23.37 -5.95
N GLN A 85 -28.99 23.91 -4.91
CA GLN A 85 -30.04 23.17 -4.23
C GLN A 85 -31.26 23.08 -5.15
N LEU A 86 -31.69 21.86 -5.49
CA LEU A 86 -32.83 21.58 -6.34
C LEU A 86 -33.96 20.90 -5.54
N PRO A 87 -34.58 21.60 -4.57
CA PRO A 87 -35.56 21.00 -3.65
C PRO A 87 -36.79 20.46 -4.37
N THR A 88 -37.22 21.09 -5.46
CA THR A 88 -38.34 20.61 -6.29
C THR A 88 -38.00 19.29 -6.97
N LEU A 89 -36.79 19.16 -7.54
CA LEU A 89 -36.34 17.91 -8.17
C LEU A 89 -36.22 16.80 -7.12
N ALA A 90 -35.68 17.10 -5.94
CA ALA A 90 -35.57 16.13 -4.86
C ALA A 90 -36.95 15.59 -4.42
N LYS A 91 -37.94 16.48 -4.21
CA LYS A 91 -39.32 16.09 -3.89
C LYS A 91 -39.95 15.21 -4.97
N VAL A 92 -39.72 15.52 -6.24
CA VAL A 92 -40.21 14.71 -7.36
C VAL A 92 -39.51 13.35 -7.41
N CYS A 93 -38.20 13.32 -7.19
CA CYS A 93 -37.44 12.07 -7.13
C CYS A 93 -37.94 11.15 -6.01
N ASP A 94 -38.19 11.68 -4.82
CA ASP A 94 -38.76 10.92 -3.71
C ASP A 94 -40.17 10.43 -4.03
N ARG A 95 -41.04 11.29 -4.60
CA ARG A 95 -42.41 10.92 -5.01
C ARG A 95 -42.41 9.73 -5.97
N TYR A 96 -41.49 9.70 -6.92
CA TYR A 96 -41.36 8.61 -7.90
C TYR A 96 -40.37 7.52 -7.48
N ARG A 97 -39.87 7.55 -6.23
CA ARG A 97 -38.89 6.60 -5.69
C ARG A 97 -37.66 6.42 -6.60
N LEU A 98 -37.23 7.49 -7.25
CA LEU A 98 -36.03 7.47 -8.08
C LEU A 98 -34.82 7.23 -7.17
N SER A 99 -34.00 6.26 -7.54
CA SER A 99 -32.71 6.06 -6.88
C SER A 99 -31.87 7.33 -7.01
N THR A 100 -30.98 7.60 -6.05
CA THR A 100 -30.05 8.76 -6.12
C THR A 100 -29.26 8.78 -7.43
N ARG A 101 -28.95 7.61 -8.01
CA ARG A 101 -28.27 7.49 -9.31
C ARG A 101 -29.16 7.90 -10.47
N SER A 102 -30.40 7.46 -10.47
CA SER A 102 -31.40 7.80 -11.50
C SER A 102 -31.74 9.30 -11.44
N ALA A 103 -31.98 9.82 -10.23
CA ALA A 103 -32.21 11.24 -9.97
C ALA A 103 -31.04 12.10 -10.47
N ALA A 104 -29.79 11.70 -10.16
CA ALA A 104 -28.60 12.39 -10.63
C ALA A 104 -28.47 12.34 -12.17
N ALA A 105 -28.82 11.23 -12.81
CA ALA A 105 -28.80 11.12 -14.27
C ALA A 105 -29.82 12.05 -14.94
N VAL A 106 -31.05 12.11 -14.41
CA VAL A 106 -32.11 13.02 -14.88
C VAL A 106 -31.69 14.48 -14.67
N ALA A 107 -31.20 14.82 -13.47
CA ALA A 107 -30.68 16.15 -13.18
C ALA A 107 -29.57 16.56 -14.15
N PHE A 108 -28.66 15.62 -14.44
CA PHE A 108 -27.54 15.86 -15.34
C PHE A 108 -28.00 16.08 -16.79
N ALA A 109 -28.98 15.31 -17.26
CA ALA A 109 -29.55 15.49 -18.60
C ALA A 109 -30.18 16.89 -18.74
N VAL A 110 -31.03 17.29 -17.78
CA VAL A 110 -31.66 18.61 -17.77
C VAL A 110 -30.60 19.73 -17.75
N LEU A 111 -29.55 19.58 -16.95
CA LEU A 111 -28.45 20.55 -16.89
C LEU A 111 -27.72 20.69 -18.23
N VAL A 112 -27.55 19.59 -18.98
CA VAL A 112 -26.97 19.62 -20.34
C VAL A 112 -27.90 20.36 -21.31
N ASP A 113 -29.21 20.12 -21.23
CA ASP A 113 -30.21 20.75 -22.11
C ASP A 113 -30.29 22.26 -21.87
N VAL A 114 -30.12 22.73 -20.62
CA VAL A 114 -30.05 24.17 -20.30
C VAL A 114 -28.65 24.79 -20.52
N GLY A 115 -27.77 24.09 -21.25
CA GLY A 115 -26.46 24.62 -21.66
C GLY A 115 -25.36 24.54 -20.60
N VAL A 116 -25.61 23.94 -19.42
CA VAL A 116 -24.60 23.77 -18.38
C VAL A 116 -23.73 22.54 -18.70
N ARG A 117 -22.53 22.80 -19.25
CA ARG A 117 -21.58 21.73 -19.58
C ARG A 117 -20.75 21.35 -18.36
N TYR A 118 -21.00 20.18 -17.80
CA TYR A 118 -20.14 19.58 -16.78
C TYR A 118 -19.05 18.72 -17.43
N HIS A 119 -17.80 19.10 -17.22
CA HIS A 119 -16.67 18.26 -17.59
C HIS A 119 -16.28 17.37 -16.41
N ARG A 120 -16.25 16.05 -16.61
CA ARG A 120 -15.61 15.14 -15.65
C ARG A 120 -14.13 15.52 -15.54
N LYS A 121 -13.75 16.14 -14.43
CA LYS A 121 -12.37 16.41 -14.09
C LYS A 121 -11.84 15.27 -13.25
N VAL A 122 -10.83 14.57 -13.75
CA VAL A 122 -10.07 13.62 -12.95
C VAL A 122 -9.13 14.43 -12.07
N VAL A 123 -9.34 14.37 -10.76
CA VAL A 123 -8.46 14.99 -9.76
C VAL A 123 -7.57 13.89 -9.20
N LEU A 124 -6.27 14.17 -9.18
CA LEU A 124 -5.31 13.31 -8.50
C LEU A 124 -5.26 13.74 -7.04
N GLU A 125 -5.61 12.84 -6.14
CA GLU A 125 -5.52 13.05 -4.72
C GLU A 125 -4.53 12.03 -4.14
N GLU A 126 -3.60 12.50 -3.31
CA GLU A 126 -2.81 11.63 -2.47
C GLU A 126 -3.71 11.17 -1.32
N HIS A 127 -3.65 9.90 -0.94
CA HIS A 127 -4.44 9.37 0.17
C HIS A 127 -3.51 8.69 1.14
N ILE A 128 -3.55 9.14 2.40
CA ILE A 128 -2.83 8.54 3.53
C ILE A 128 -3.87 7.87 4.43
N SER A 129 -3.76 6.56 4.64
CA SER A 129 -4.51 5.84 5.66
C SER A 129 -3.79 5.91 6.99
N ILE A 130 -4.56 5.96 8.07
CA ILE A 130 -4.05 5.91 9.44
C ILE A 130 -4.80 4.82 10.21
N LEU A 131 -4.04 3.90 10.79
CA LEU A 131 -4.56 2.82 11.61
C LEU A 131 -3.93 2.85 13.01
N SER A 132 -4.70 2.41 14.00
CA SER A 132 -4.17 2.03 15.29
C SER A 132 -3.65 0.61 15.21
N GLU A 133 -2.51 0.38 15.85
CA GLU A 133 -1.97 -0.95 16.09
C GLU A 133 -1.69 -1.06 17.58
N PRO A 134 -1.82 -2.25 18.19
CA PRO A 134 -2.26 -3.51 17.57
C PRO A 134 -3.77 -3.48 17.22
N ASN A 135 -4.23 -4.46 16.44
CA ASN A 135 -5.62 -4.67 15.98
C ASN A 135 -6.03 -3.96 14.68
N SER A 136 -5.14 -3.21 14.03
CA SER A 136 -5.42 -2.62 12.71
C SER A 136 -6.73 -1.81 12.64
N ILE A 137 -7.02 -1.02 13.66
CA ILE A 137 -8.27 -0.23 13.75
C ILE A 137 -8.16 1.00 12.85
N PHE A 138 -9.12 1.22 11.96
CA PHE A 138 -9.13 2.37 11.06
C PHE A 138 -9.47 3.68 11.79
N LEU A 139 -8.45 4.53 11.97
CA LEU A 139 -8.59 5.85 12.62
C LEU A 139 -9.13 6.91 11.67
N GLY A 140 -8.78 6.79 10.39
CA GLY A 140 -9.27 7.68 9.33
C GLY A 140 -8.31 7.73 8.15
N HIS A 141 -8.62 8.63 7.21
CA HIS A 141 -7.78 8.93 6.06
C HIS A 141 -7.68 10.43 5.85
N THR A 142 -6.57 10.86 5.25
CA THR A 142 -6.37 12.25 4.86
C THR A 142 -5.84 12.34 3.43
N SER A 143 -6.03 13.49 2.81
CA SER A 143 -5.60 13.75 1.43
C SER A 143 -4.75 15.03 1.37
N PRO A 144 -3.43 14.95 1.64
CA PRO A 144 -2.58 16.12 1.66
C PRO A 144 -2.49 16.75 0.26
N CYS A 145 -2.31 18.08 0.22
CA CYS A 145 -2.19 18.81 -1.05
C CYS A 145 -0.96 18.38 -1.87
N ARG A 146 0.12 17.99 -1.19
CA ARG A 146 1.35 17.44 -1.76
C ARG A 146 1.89 16.33 -0.87
N GLY A 147 2.54 15.34 -1.49
CA GLY A 147 3.22 14.25 -0.79
C GLY A 147 4.54 14.61 -0.15
N THR A 148 4.73 15.84 0.31
CA THR A 148 5.91 16.19 1.11
C THR A 148 5.71 15.68 2.53
N ALA A 149 6.80 15.28 3.19
CA ALA A 149 6.73 14.76 4.55
C ALA A 149 6.07 15.75 5.52
N LYS A 150 6.34 17.06 5.37
CA LYS A 150 5.75 18.12 6.19
C LYS A 150 4.23 18.24 5.99
N GLU A 151 3.74 18.16 4.75
CA GLU A 151 2.31 18.25 4.48
C GLU A 151 1.55 16.99 4.91
N ILE A 152 2.16 15.82 4.74
CA ILE A 152 1.63 14.55 5.26
C ILE A 152 1.53 14.62 6.79
N PHE A 153 2.60 15.05 7.47
CA PHE A 153 2.63 15.27 8.91
C PHE A 153 1.51 16.21 9.37
N THR A 154 1.40 17.41 8.79
CA THR A 154 0.35 18.38 9.14
C THR A 154 -1.03 17.78 8.97
N SER A 155 -1.25 17.08 7.86
CA SER A 155 -2.52 16.41 7.55
C SER A 155 -2.89 15.30 8.54
N ILE A 156 -1.89 14.56 9.03
CA ILE A 156 -2.07 13.53 10.08
C ILE A 156 -2.46 14.20 11.40
N ILE A 157 -1.73 15.22 11.84
CA ILE A 157 -2.00 15.92 13.10
C ILE A 157 -3.39 16.56 13.09
N THR A 158 -3.76 17.24 12.00
CA THR A 158 -5.10 17.82 11.85
C THR A 158 -6.19 16.76 11.96
N LEU A 159 -6.03 15.61 11.28
CA LEU A 159 -7.01 14.53 11.34
C LEU A 159 -7.16 13.96 12.76
N LEU A 160 -6.05 13.70 13.45
CA LEU A 160 -6.07 13.12 14.79
C LEU A 160 -6.70 14.08 15.81
N LYS A 161 -6.36 15.37 15.75
CA LYS A 161 -6.96 16.42 16.59
C LYS A 161 -8.46 16.57 16.34
N ASN A 162 -8.88 16.66 15.07
CA ASN A 162 -10.29 16.82 14.71
C ASN A 162 -11.16 15.63 15.14
N ARG A 163 -10.55 14.47 15.40
CA ARG A 163 -11.23 13.26 15.89
C ARG A 163 -11.01 13.01 17.38
N ASN A 164 -10.45 13.97 18.11
CA ASN A 164 -10.19 13.91 19.54
C ASN A 164 -9.32 12.72 19.98
N TYR A 165 -8.38 12.28 19.13
CA TYR A 165 -7.39 11.29 19.54
C TYR A 165 -6.29 11.96 20.36
N ASN A 166 -5.91 11.33 21.49
CA ASN A 166 -4.80 11.80 22.31
C ASN A 166 -3.47 11.46 21.64
N LEU A 167 -2.71 12.49 21.25
CA LEU A 167 -1.42 12.31 20.60
C LEU A 167 -0.33 11.77 21.54
N ASN A 168 -0.52 11.91 22.85
CA ASN A 168 0.41 11.36 23.84
C ASN A 168 0.41 9.83 23.85
N ASP A 169 -0.66 9.19 23.36
CA ASP A 169 -0.78 7.72 23.28
C ASP A 169 0.08 7.12 22.14
N VAL A 170 0.62 7.97 21.25
CA VAL A 170 1.43 7.49 20.11
C VAL A 170 2.83 7.14 20.59
N ILE A 171 3.13 5.85 20.76
CA ILE A 171 4.48 5.38 21.17
C ILE A 171 5.28 4.75 20.02
N CYS A 172 4.62 4.14 19.02
CA CYS A 172 5.23 3.57 17.80
C CYS A 172 4.55 4.16 16.56
N VAL A 173 5.35 4.41 15.52
CA VAL A 173 4.89 4.71 14.16
C VAL A 173 5.37 3.63 13.19
N GLY A 174 4.41 2.96 12.55
CA GLY A 174 4.68 2.02 11.46
C GLY A 174 4.46 2.66 10.09
N CYS A 175 5.37 2.44 9.15
CA CYS A 175 5.31 2.99 7.79
C CYS A 175 6.16 2.18 6.79
N GLY A 176 6.13 2.55 5.52
CA GLY A 176 7.10 2.04 4.54
C GLY A 176 8.48 2.69 4.71
N GLY A 177 9.54 2.06 4.18
CA GLY A 177 10.91 2.58 4.23
C GLY A 177 11.21 3.79 3.33
N THR A 178 10.21 4.54 2.85
CA THR A 178 10.47 5.66 1.94
C THR A 178 11.11 6.82 2.68
N ALA A 179 12.00 7.57 2.03
CA ALA A 179 12.63 8.76 2.62
C ALA A 179 11.60 9.84 3.03
N THR A 180 10.39 9.83 2.45
CA THR A 180 9.30 10.73 2.87
C THR A 180 8.84 10.38 4.29
N ASP A 181 8.78 9.09 4.63
CA ASP A 181 8.32 8.63 5.94
C ASP A 181 9.47 8.59 6.96
N THR A 182 10.64 8.06 6.55
CA THR A 182 11.77 7.69 7.42
C THR A 182 12.99 8.62 7.31
N GLY A 183 12.88 9.75 6.58
CA GLY A 183 13.97 10.71 6.45
C GLY A 183 14.41 11.28 7.81
N TRP A 184 15.66 11.06 8.20
CA TRP A 184 16.18 11.48 9.51
C TRP A 184 16.24 13.01 9.72
N LYS A 185 16.28 13.81 8.64
CA LYS A 185 16.25 15.29 8.69
C LYS A 185 14.85 15.90 8.53
N GLY A 186 13.86 15.13 8.06
CA GLY A 186 12.62 15.73 7.59
C GLY A 186 11.62 14.74 7.01
N GLY A 187 11.64 13.50 7.50
CA GLY A 187 10.60 12.52 7.25
C GLY A 187 9.41 12.73 8.20
N VAL A 188 8.28 12.09 7.89
CA VAL A 188 7.05 12.21 8.68
C VAL A 188 7.29 11.85 10.15
N ILE A 189 8.02 10.77 10.43
CA ILE A 189 8.26 10.37 11.83
C ILE A 189 9.14 11.40 12.56
N LYS A 190 10.14 11.97 11.89
CA LYS A 190 10.98 13.02 12.48
C LYS A 190 10.16 14.25 12.87
N TYR A 191 9.25 14.70 12.00
CA TYR A 191 8.34 15.81 12.33
C TYR A 191 7.39 15.46 13.48
N LEU A 192 6.92 14.21 13.57
CA LEU A 192 6.11 13.76 14.71
C LEU A 192 6.92 13.79 16.02
N GLU A 193 8.17 13.32 16.02
CA GLU A 193 9.05 13.36 17.19
C GLU A 193 9.33 14.80 17.64
N GLU A 194 9.59 15.71 16.71
CA GLU A 194 9.77 17.15 16.98
C GLU A 194 8.51 17.80 17.56
N TYR A 195 7.34 17.46 17.00
CA TYR A 195 6.05 18.00 17.46
C TYR A 195 5.67 17.49 18.86
N LEU A 196 5.98 16.23 19.17
CA LEU A 196 5.69 15.61 20.47
C LEU A 196 6.78 15.86 21.53
N ASP A 197 7.88 16.53 21.14
CA ASP A 197 9.09 16.73 21.95
C ASP A 197 9.62 15.44 22.59
N ARG A 198 9.53 14.32 21.86
CA ARG A 198 9.97 13.00 22.35
C ARG A 198 10.18 12.00 21.22
N PRO A 199 11.06 11.00 21.41
CA PRO A 199 11.25 9.94 20.42
C PRO A 199 10.02 9.02 20.30
N LEU A 200 9.89 8.40 19.13
CA LEU A 200 8.87 7.39 18.81
C LEU A 200 9.57 6.11 18.37
N GLN A 201 8.98 4.95 18.61
CA GLN A 201 9.51 3.70 18.05
C GLN A 201 9.25 3.66 16.55
N TRP A 202 10.28 3.35 15.77
CA TRP A 202 10.18 3.25 14.31
C TRP A 202 9.92 1.79 13.93
N CYS A 203 8.69 1.48 13.54
CA CYS A 203 8.23 0.15 13.15
C CYS A 203 8.13 0.07 11.61
N VAL A 204 9.26 0.26 10.91
CA VAL A 204 9.31 0.31 9.43
C VAL A 204 8.97 -1.07 8.84
N CYS A 205 8.29 -1.14 7.69
CA CYS A 205 7.78 -2.41 7.17
C CYS A 205 8.87 -3.40 6.72
N MET A 206 8.97 -4.55 7.38
CA MET A 206 9.88 -5.65 7.02
C MET A 206 9.53 -6.34 5.71
N LEU A 207 8.23 -6.42 5.34
CA LEU A 207 7.84 -6.96 4.04
C LEU A 207 8.40 -6.09 2.91
N HIS A 208 8.33 -4.77 3.05
CA HIS A 208 8.93 -3.85 2.07
C HIS A 208 10.46 -3.97 2.07
N ALA A 209 11.11 -4.11 3.23
CA ALA A 209 12.56 -4.34 3.31
C ALA A 209 12.99 -5.64 2.59
N ASN A 210 12.16 -6.70 2.62
CA ASN A 210 12.40 -7.94 1.88
C ASN A 210 12.18 -7.80 0.36
N GLU A 211 11.19 -7.01 -0.06
CA GLU A 211 10.91 -6.78 -1.48
C GLU A 211 12.00 -6.00 -2.21
N LEU A 212 12.67 -5.06 -1.54
CA LEU A 212 13.60 -4.14 -2.19
C LEU A 212 14.85 -4.82 -2.77
N PRO A 213 15.57 -5.70 -2.06
CA PRO A 213 16.70 -6.42 -2.65
C PRO A 213 16.31 -7.24 -3.88
N PHE A 214 15.18 -7.95 -3.81
CA PHE A 214 14.64 -8.70 -4.94
C PHE A 214 14.35 -7.78 -6.14
N ARG A 215 13.72 -6.64 -5.89
CA ARG A 215 13.47 -5.61 -6.91
C ARG A 215 14.75 -5.16 -7.60
N HIS A 216 15.75 -4.80 -6.83
CA HIS A 216 17.01 -4.28 -7.37
C HIS A 216 17.78 -5.35 -8.14
N LEU A 217 17.78 -6.59 -7.66
CA LEU A 217 18.36 -7.73 -8.38
C LEU A 217 17.63 -7.99 -9.71
N PHE A 218 16.30 -7.97 -9.71
CA PHE A 218 15.48 -8.09 -10.92
C PHE A 218 15.84 -7.02 -11.94
N LEU A 219 15.88 -5.75 -11.51
CA LEU A 219 16.19 -4.64 -12.40
C LEU A 219 17.61 -4.71 -12.96
N ALA A 220 18.56 -5.27 -12.22
CA ALA A 220 19.93 -5.46 -12.69
C ALA A 220 20.04 -6.58 -13.74
N LEU A 221 19.25 -7.65 -13.61
CA LEU A 221 19.33 -8.83 -14.48
C LEU A 221 18.42 -8.75 -15.72
N ASP A 222 17.24 -8.14 -15.59
CA ASP A 222 16.26 -8.02 -16.69
C ASP A 222 16.27 -6.61 -17.33
N GLY A 223 16.56 -5.59 -16.53
CA GLY A 223 16.52 -4.20 -16.93
C GLY A 223 15.31 -3.43 -16.39
N CYS A 224 15.30 -2.12 -16.66
CA CYS A 224 14.29 -1.21 -16.15
C CYS A 224 12.91 -1.40 -16.82
N THR A 225 11.87 -0.75 -16.30
CA THR A 225 10.58 -0.70 -16.98
C THR A 225 10.65 0.29 -18.16
N SER A 226 10.26 -0.11 -19.37
CA SER A 226 10.14 0.80 -20.54
C SER A 226 8.86 1.63 -20.51
N GLY A 227 7.89 1.27 -19.67
CA GLY A 227 6.62 1.98 -19.54
C GLY A 227 5.81 1.59 -18.29
N PRO A 228 4.59 2.12 -18.14
CA PRO A 228 3.75 1.91 -16.95
C PRO A 228 3.22 0.48 -16.77
N ARG A 229 3.39 -0.39 -17.77
CA ARG A 229 2.81 -1.74 -17.85
C ARG A 229 3.79 -2.79 -18.39
N GLU A 230 4.98 -2.36 -18.81
CA GLU A 230 5.86 -3.17 -19.63
C GLU A 230 7.27 -3.07 -19.05
N TYR A 231 7.80 -4.23 -18.69
CA TYR A 231 9.23 -4.39 -18.47
C TYR A 231 9.95 -4.27 -19.81
N SER A 232 11.13 -3.65 -19.84
CA SER A 232 11.90 -3.60 -21.08
C SER A 232 12.58 -4.93 -21.38
N GLY A 233 12.91 -5.68 -20.32
CA GLY A 233 13.68 -6.90 -20.37
C GLY A 233 12.96 -8.13 -20.90
N PRO A 234 13.71 -9.14 -21.37
CA PRO A 234 13.17 -10.36 -21.96
C PRO A 234 12.38 -11.21 -20.95
N ILE A 235 12.78 -11.24 -19.68
CA ILE A 235 12.08 -11.98 -18.63
C ILE A 235 10.80 -11.25 -18.28
N GLY A 236 10.88 -9.95 -17.99
CA GLY A 236 9.72 -9.15 -17.59
C GLY A 236 8.62 -9.10 -18.65
N LYS A 237 8.96 -9.13 -19.95
CA LYS A 237 7.97 -9.26 -21.04
C LYS A 237 7.22 -10.59 -20.98
N GLN A 238 7.93 -11.69 -20.70
CA GLN A 238 7.32 -13.02 -20.59
C GLN A 238 6.46 -13.17 -19.35
N LEU A 239 6.74 -12.43 -18.28
CA LEU A 239 5.90 -12.44 -17.09
C LEU A 239 4.46 -12.04 -17.39
N ALA A 240 4.18 -11.22 -18.41
CA ALA A 240 2.81 -10.78 -18.73
C ALA A 240 1.90 -11.90 -19.27
N THR A 241 2.45 -13.02 -19.73
CA THR A 241 1.71 -14.12 -20.37
C THR A 241 2.08 -15.50 -19.83
N CYS A 242 2.84 -15.57 -18.74
CA CYS A 242 3.33 -16.84 -18.16
C CYS A 242 2.21 -17.79 -17.70
N GLU A 243 1.02 -17.27 -17.37
CA GLU A 243 -0.16 -18.05 -16.98
C GLU A 243 -0.70 -18.93 -18.12
N ASN A 244 -0.42 -18.55 -19.38
CA ASN A 244 -0.88 -19.30 -20.55
C ASN A 244 0.11 -20.40 -20.96
N LYS A 245 1.27 -20.50 -20.30
CA LYS A 245 2.24 -21.55 -20.59
C LYS A 245 1.88 -22.83 -19.83
N THR A 246 1.95 -23.95 -20.55
CA THR A 246 1.84 -25.29 -19.96
C THR A 246 3.06 -25.57 -19.09
N THR A 247 2.87 -26.28 -17.98
CA THR A 247 3.97 -26.78 -17.17
C THR A 247 4.73 -27.84 -17.95
N LEU A 248 6.06 -27.77 -17.93
CA LEU A 248 6.96 -28.70 -18.63
C LEU A 248 7.89 -29.36 -17.60
N LEU A 249 8.72 -30.29 -18.04
CA LEU A 249 9.81 -30.80 -17.20
C LEU A 249 10.78 -29.65 -16.92
N PHE A 250 11.04 -29.39 -15.65
CA PHE A 250 11.98 -28.36 -15.17
C PHE A 250 12.91 -28.97 -14.12
N GLN A 251 14.06 -28.34 -13.90
CA GLN A 251 15.04 -28.82 -12.92
C GLN A 251 14.66 -28.35 -11.51
N PRO A 252 14.72 -29.23 -10.48
CA PRO A 252 14.53 -28.79 -9.11
C PRO A 252 15.66 -27.86 -8.68
N LEU A 253 15.31 -26.86 -7.85
CA LEU A 253 16.29 -25.97 -7.23
C LEU A 253 16.52 -26.31 -5.76
N THR A 254 17.66 -25.90 -5.23
CA THR A 254 17.98 -26.02 -3.80
C THR A 254 17.42 -24.83 -3.02
N GLY A 255 16.96 -25.07 -1.80
CA GLY A 255 16.41 -24.04 -0.93
C GLY A 255 15.61 -24.66 0.21
N HIS A 256 15.10 -23.81 1.09
CA HIS A 256 14.35 -24.25 2.25
C HIS A 256 13.27 -23.22 2.61
N LEU A 257 12.03 -23.66 2.72
CA LEU A 257 10.93 -22.85 3.25
C LEU A 257 10.73 -23.16 4.73
N PRO A 258 10.42 -22.17 5.57
CA PRO A 258 10.09 -22.45 6.97
C PRO A 258 8.78 -23.23 7.07
N ASP A 259 8.72 -24.16 8.01
CA ASP A 259 7.48 -24.86 8.35
C ASP A 259 6.49 -23.87 8.98
N LEU A 260 5.37 -23.67 8.30
CA LEU A 260 4.33 -22.77 8.75
C LEU A 260 3.33 -23.48 9.66
N THR A 261 3.04 -22.85 10.79
CA THR A 261 1.93 -23.30 11.66
C THR A 261 0.60 -23.21 10.94
N LYS A 262 -0.36 -24.09 11.31
CA LYS A 262 -1.71 -24.11 10.71
C LYS A 262 -2.41 -22.74 10.76
N ASN A 263 -2.22 -22.00 11.85
CA ASN A 263 -2.79 -20.66 12.02
C ASN A 263 -2.25 -19.69 10.96
N VAL A 264 -0.94 -19.67 10.74
CA VAL A 264 -0.31 -18.80 9.74
C VAL A 264 -0.76 -19.17 8.34
N VAL A 265 -0.82 -20.47 8.01
CA VAL A 265 -1.31 -20.94 6.71
C VAL A 265 -2.75 -20.47 6.43
N ASN A 266 -3.61 -20.48 7.46
CA ASN A 266 -5.00 -20.03 7.33
C ASN A 266 -5.11 -18.53 7.03
N GLU A 267 -4.18 -17.71 7.54
CA GLU A 267 -4.15 -16.25 7.35
C GLU A 267 -3.48 -15.78 6.05
N LEU A 268 -2.80 -16.68 5.33
CA LEU A 268 -2.17 -16.36 4.05
C LEU A 268 -3.22 -15.93 3.01
N SER A 269 -2.90 -14.87 2.25
CA SER A 269 -3.70 -14.51 1.08
C SER A 269 -3.59 -15.58 -0.02
N THR A 270 -4.50 -15.54 -0.99
CA THR A 270 -4.44 -16.42 -2.17
C THR A 270 -3.09 -16.36 -2.87
N ASP A 271 -2.54 -15.16 -3.06
CA ASP A 271 -1.23 -14.97 -3.70
C ASP A 271 -0.08 -15.52 -2.85
N GLN A 272 -0.17 -15.45 -1.52
CA GLN A 272 0.84 -16.00 -0.60
C GLN A 272 0.78 -17.53 -0.53
N LYS A 273 -0.43 -18.12 -0.57
CA LYS A 273 -0.61 -19.57 -0.67
C LYS A 273 -0.05 -20.10 -1.97
N TYR A 274 -0.32 -19.41 -3.08
CA TYR A 274 0.30 -19.73 -4.38
C TYR A 274 1.82 -19.69 -4.29
N LEU A 275 2.41 -18.63 -3.70
CA LEU A 275 3.86 -18.53 -3.52
C LEU A 275 4.41 -19.74 -2.76
N TYR A 276 3.77 -20.12 -1.65
CA TYR A 276 4.23 -21.23 -0.81
C TYR A 276 4.21 -22.54 -1.60
N GLU A 277 3.07 -22.87 -2.22
CA GLU A 277 2.89 -24.11 -2.98
C GLU A 277 3.82 -24.17 -4.21
N ILE A 278 4.00 -23.07 -4.95
CA ILE A 278 4.85 -23.09 -6.14
C ILE A 278 6.34 -23.06 -5.80
N CYS A 279 6.76 -22.46 -4.68
CA CYS A 279 8.11 -22.65 -4.18
C CYS A 279 8.36 -24.13 -3.83
N GLN A 280 7.43 -24.81 -3.15
CA GLN A 280 7.55 -26.25 -2.88
C GLN A 280 7.66 -27.08 -4.17
N ALA A 281 6.87 -26.74 -5.20
CA ALA A 281 6.96 -27.40 -6.51
C ALA A 281 8.34 -27.22 -7.16
N VAL A 282 8.89 -26.00 -7.12
CA VAL A 282 10.24 -25.70 -7.64
C VAL A 282 11.33 -26.44 -6.87
N LEU A 283 11.21 -26.58 -5.54
CA LEU A 283 12.17 -27.30 -4.71
C LEU A 283 12.12 -28.81 -4.91
N THR A 284 10.93 -29.37 -5.15
CA THR A 284 10.72 -30.82 -5.31
C THR A 284 10.85 -31.29 -6.76
N GLY A 285 10.85 -30.37 -7.73
CA GLY A 285 10.86 -30.71 -9.16
C GLY A 285 9.51 -31.19 -9.68
N SER A 286 8.44 -31.08 -8.90
CA SER A 286 7.11 -31.59 -9.24
C SER A 286 6.03 -30.53 -9.05
N CYS A 287 5.30 -30.22 -10.11
CA CYS A 287 4.21 -29.25 -10.09
C CYS A 287 2.90 -29.94 -10.49
N SER A 288 1.91 -29.93 -9.58
CA SER A 288 0.63 -30.58 -9.83
C SER A 288 -0.18 -29.84 -10.90
N PRO A 289 -1.04 -30.54 -11.67
CA PRO A 289 -1.94 -29.89 -12.63
C PRO A 289 -2.84 -28.83 -11.99
N GLU A 290 -3.30 -29.01 -10.75
CA GLU A 290 -4.13 -28.04 -10.04
C GLU A 290 -3.37 -26.74 -9.75
N LEU A 291 -2.11 -26.85 -9.32
CA LEU A 291 -1.24 -25.70 -9.10
C LEU A 291 -0.86 -25.02 -10.43
N ALA A 292 -0.60 -25.83 -11.46
CA ALA A 292 -0.36 -25.38 -12.82
C ALA A 292 -1.60 -24.68 -13.43
N ASN A 293 -2.82 -24.97 -13.02
CA ASN A 293 -3.99 -24.27 -13.54
C ASN A 293 -4.40 -23.04 -12.71
N ARG A 294 -3.78 -22.82 -11.55
CA ARG A 294 -4.09 -21.69 -10.68
C ARG A 294 -3.45 -20.39 -11.20
N GLN A 295 -4.20 -19.29 -11.11
CA GLN A 295 -3.73 -17.97 -11.51
C GLN A 295 -2.62 -17.47 -10.54
N PRO A 296 -1.43 -17.08 -11.03
CA PRO A 296 -0.30 -16.61 -10.21
C PRO A 296 -0.50 -15.20 -9.62
N GLY A 297 -1.65 -14.58 -9.89
CA GLY A 297 -1.95 -13.19 -9.54
C GLY A 297 -1.61 -12.19 -10.65
N ASN A 298 -2.19 -11.00 -10.56
CA ASN A 298 -1.99 -9.94 -11.54
C ASN A 298 -0.60 -9.30 -11.36
N LEU A 299 0.11 -9.10 -12.48
CA LEU A 299 1.38 -8.39 -12.47
C LEU A 299 1.19 -6.95 -12.02
N SER A 300 1.99 -6.53 -11.05
CA SER A 300 2.01 -5.17 -10.53
C SER A 300 3.45 -4.73 -10.35
N HIS A 301 3.80 -3.54 -10.84
CA HIS A 301 5.13 -2.96 -10.67
C HIS A 301 5.35 -2.34 -9.28
N SER A 302 4.35 -2.42 -8.40
CA SER A 302 4.40 -1.97 -7.01
C SER A 302 4.27 -3.12 -6.01
N ARG A 303 3.88 -4.33 -6.45
CA ARG A 303 3.79 -5.53 -5.61
C ARG A 303 4.70 -6.62 -6.13
N TRP A 304 5.75 -6.93 -5.39
CA TRP A 304 6.77 -7.90 -5.82
C TRP A 304 6.37 -9.35 -5.54
N LEU A 305 5.38 -9.58 -4.68
CA LEU A 305 4.80 -10.91 -4.45
C LEU A 305 4.29 -11.57 -5.72
N THR A 306 3.46 -10.87 -6.51
CA THR A 306 2.92 -11.45 -7.74
C THR A 306 3.97 -11.53 -8.85
N CYS A 307 5.01 -10.68 -8.80
CA CYS A 307 6.18 -10.82 -9.66
C CYS A 307 6.93 -12.13 -9.36
N ALA A 308 7.19 -12.43 -8.08
CA ALA A 308 7.81 -13.67 -7.64
C ALA A 308 6.98 -14.91 -8.06
N ASN A 309 5.66 -14.88 -7.85
CA ASN A 309 4.76 -15.95 -8.30
C ASN A 309 4.87 -16.20 -9.81
N ARG A 310 4.88 -15.12 -10.60
CA ARG A 310 4.94 -15.21 -12.07
C ARG A 310 6.33 -15.64 -12.56
N LEU A 311 7.40 -15.31 -11.83
CA LEU A 311 8.75 -15.82 -12.10
C LEU A 311 8.85 -17.32 -11.89
N LEU A 312 8.38 -17.81 -10.73
CA LEU A 312 8.33 -19.25 -10.44
C LEU A 312 7.46 -19.98 -11.47
N ARG A 313 6.32 -19.38 -11.83
CA ARG A 313 5.46 -19.91 -12.90
C ARG A 313 6.17 -19.97 -14.24
N LEU A 314 6.90 -18.92 -14.62
CA LEU A 314 7.65 -18.91 -15.86
C LEU A 314 8.73 -20.01 -15.88
N TYR A 315 9.42 -20.20 -14.75
CA TYR A 315 10.46 -21.22 -14.60
C TYR A 315 9.93 -22.65 -14.80
N VAL A 316 8.85 -23.03 -14.11
CA VAL A 316 8.26 -24.38 -14.24
C VAL A 316 7.67 -24.66 -15.64
N SER A 317 7.58 -23.62 -16.48
CA SER A 317 7.12 -23.69 -17.87
C SER A 317 8.24 -23.45 -18.89
N THR A 318 9.50 -23.46 -18.46
CA THR A 318 10.67 -23.20 -19.32
C THR A 318 11.70 -24.32 -19.14
N PRO A 319 11.82 -25.28 -20.07
CA PRO A 319 12.73 -26.42 -19.95
C PRO A 319 14.20 -26.03 -19.88
N ASP A 320 14.58 -24.99 -20.64
CA ASP A 320 15.93 -24.43 -20.66
C ASP A 320 15.88 -22.94 -20.27
N PRO A 321 15.82 -22.64 -18.96
CA PRO A 321 15.71 -21.26 -18.49
C PRO A 321 17.05 -20.55 -18.61
N SER A 322 17.03 -19.28 -19.05
CA SER A 322 18.23 -18.45 -19.10
C SER A 322 18.89 -18.31 -17.72
N GLU A 323 20.21 -18.09 -17.69
CA GLU A 323 20.97 -17.89 -16.46
C GLU A 323 20.33 -16.81 -15.56
N SER A 324 19.95 -15.66 -16.13
CA SER A 324 19.25 -14.60 -15.40
C SER A 324 17.92 -15.04 -14.80
N LEU A 325 17.14 -15.88 -15.50
CA LEU A 325 15.89 -16.43 -14.95
C LEU A 325 16.18 -17.40 -13.82
N GLN A 326 17.18 -18.27 -13.96
CA GLN A 326 17.61 -19.20 -12.91
C GLN A 326 18.02 -18.44 -11.65
N ILE A 327 18.87 -17.41 -11.77
CA ILE A 327 19.32 -16.59 -10.63
C ILE A 327 18.14 -15.92 -9.91
N LEU A 328 17.18 -15.36 -10.66
CA LEU A 328 16.01 -14.70 -10.06
C LEU A 328 15.10 -15.68 -9.33
N VAL A 329 14.86 -16.84 -9.92
CA VAL A 329 14.02 -17.89 -9.33
C VAL A 329 14.70 -18.47 -8.09
N GLU A 330 16.01 -18.71 -8.17
CA GLU A 330 16.83 -19.14 -7.05
C GLU A 330 16.79 -18.12 -5.90
N TYR A 331 16.89 -16.83 -6.20
CA TYR A 331 16.73 -15.77 -5.19
C TYR A 331 15.34 -15.79 -4.55
N VAL A 332 14.29 -16.06 -5.34
CA VAL A 332 12.93 -16.15 -4.81
C VAL A 332 12.82 -17.30 -3.80
N VAL A 333 13.31 -18.49 -4.13
CA VAL A 333 13.17 -19.69 -3.28
C VAL A 333 14.18 -19.72 -2.12
N LYS A 334 15.36 -19.11 -2.27
CA LYS A 334 16.40 -19.09 -1.21
C LYS A 334 16.29 -17.89 -0.26
N VAL A 335 15.75 -16.76 -0.72
CA VAL A 335 15.76 -15.51 0.06
C VAL A 335 14.36 -14.92 0.22
N TYR A 336 13.71 -14.53 -0.87
CA TYR A 336 12.49 -13.73 -0.80
C TYR A 336 11.34 -14.46 -0.09
N ALA A 337 11.02 -15.68 -0.54
CA ALA A 337 9.93 -16.48 0.03
C ALA A 337 10.23 -16.93 1.47
N PRO A 338 11.42 -17.49 1.79
CA PRO A 338 11.75 -17.85 3.17
C PRO A 338 11.66 -16.68 4.16
N ILE A 339 12.14 -15.49 3.79
CA ILE A 339 12.04 -14.29 4.64
C ILE A 339 10.60 -13.82 4.76
N LEU A 340 9.83 -13.81 3.66
CA LEU A 340 8.40 -13.44 3.69
C LEU A 340 7.64 -14.33 4.67
N PHE A 341 7.84 -15.66 4.60
CA PHE A 341 7.17 -16.61 5.47
C PHE A 341 7.67 -16.56 6.91
N SER A 342 8.96 -16.31 7.13
CA SER A 342 9.52 -16.04 8.46
C SER A 342 8.86 -14.82 9.11
N ILE A 343 8.67 -13.74 8.35
CA ILE A 343 7.94 -12.54 8.80
C ILE A 343 6.47 -12.87 9.09
N LYS A 344 5.82 -13.72 8.28
CA LYS A 344 4.42 -14.13 8.52
C LYS A 344 4.26 -15.05 9.74
N GLN A 345 5.29 -15.83 10.09
CA GLN A 345 5.30 -16.70 11.27
C GLN A 345 5.64 -15.92 12.55
N LYS A 346 6.56 -14.95 12.45
CA LYS A 346 7.00 -14.08 13.55
C LYS A 346 6.79 -12.61 13.14
N THR A 347 5.55 -12.15 13.28
CA THR A 347 5.08 -10.88 12.72
C THR A 347 5.44 -9.67 13.56
N PHE A 348 5.93 -9.83 14.79
CA PHE A 348 6.13 -8.74 15.72
C PHE A 348 7.47 -8.03 15.52
N PHE A 349 7.50 -6.73 15.83
CA PHE A 349 8.68 -5.88 15.70
C PHE A 349 9.88 -6.36 16.52
N LYS A 350 9.65 -7.09 17.63
CA LYS A 350 10.68 -7.78 18.42
C LYS A 350 11.45 -8.85 17.63
N ASP A 351 10.90 -9.37 16.54
CA ASP A 351 11.61 -10.31 15.66
C ASP A 351 12.31 -9.62 14.48
N GLY A 352 12.12 -8.30 14.32
CA GLY A 352 12.58 -7.55 13.15
C GLY A 352 14.09 -7.61 12.92
N ALA A 353 14.91 -7.58 13.97
CA ALA A 353 16.36 -7.67 13.83
C ALA A 353 16.81 -9.07 13.34
N LYS A 354 16.15 -10.13 13.84
CA LYS A 354 16.38 -11.51 13.41
C LYS A 354 16.03 -11.67 11.92
N HIS A 355 14.97 -11.02 11.45
CA HIS A 355 14.61 -11.02 10.03
C HIS A 355 15.64 -10.31 9.13
N ILE A 356 16.21 -9.19 9.57
CA ILE A 356 17.31 -8.52 8.84
C ILE A 356 18.55 -9.42 8.79
N PHE A 357 18.90 -10.06 9.90
CA PHE A 357 20.02 -11.00 9.93
C PHE A 357 19.81 -12.19 8.99
N ASN A 358 18.61 -12.80 8.99
CA ASN A 358 18.28 -13.87 8.06
C ASN A 358 18.36 -13.41 6.60
N LEU A 359 17.95 -12.17 6.29
CA LEU A 359 18.06 -11.61 4.94
C LEU A 359 19.53 -11.47 4.50
N ILE A 360 20.43 -11.10 5.41
CA ILE A 360 21.89 -11.10 5.17
C ILE A 360 22.38 -12.52 4.93
N LEU A 361 22.06 -13.44 5.85
CA LEU A 361 22.52 -14.83 5.81
C LEU A 361 22.10 -15.52 4.51
N PHE A 362 20.81 -15.44 4.17
CA PHE A 362 20.25 -16.11 3.00
C PHE A 362 20.74 -15.53 1.68
N SER A 363 21.20 -14.28 1.64
CA SER A 363 21.75 -13.67 0.42
C SER A 363 23.25 -13.95 0.21
N ARG A 364 23.95 -14.60 1.16
CA ARG A 364 25.41 -14.79 1.07
C ARG A 364 25.85 -15.69 -0.09
N TYR A 365 25.00 -16.60 -0.58
CA TYR A 365 25.30 -17.50 -1.69
C TYR A 365 25.49 -16.78 -3.03
N LEU A 366 24.99 -15.55 -3.15
CA LEU A 366 25.10 -14.77 -4.39
C LEU A 366 26.56 -14.48 -4.73
N PRO A 367 26.92 -14.46 -6.03
CA PRO A 367 28.25 -14.02 -6.46
C PRO A 367 28.46 -12.54 -6.13
N THR A 368 29.72 -12.14 -5.94
CA THR A 368 30.09 -10.82 -5.39
C THR A 368 29.46 -9.63 -6.12
N ASN A 369 29.36 -9.68 -7.45
CA ASN A 369 28.74 -8.62 -8.26
C ASN A 369 27.25 -8.43 -7.94
N LEU A 370 26.48 -9.51 -7.81
CA LEU A 370 25.06 -9.46 -7.47
C LEU A 370 24.83 -9.21 -5.98
N ARG A 371 25.68 -9.79 -5.14
CA ARG A 371 25.64 -9.60 -3.69
C ARG A 371 25.84 -8.14 -3.32
N THR A 372 26.73 -7.42 -4.00
CA THR A 372 26.94 -5.97 -3.77
C THR A 372 25.67 -5.15 -3.99
N ILE A 373 24.86 -5.51 -4.99
CA ILE A 373 23.57 -4.85 -5.25
C ILE A 373 22.62 -5.07 -4.08
N VAL A 374 22.47 -6.33 -3.66
CA VAL A 374 21.61 -6.74 -2.55
C VAL A 374 22.07 -6.09 -1.24
N ASP A 375 23.35 -6.14 -0.91
CA ASP A 375 23.95 -5.59 0.32
C ASP A 375 23.69 -4.08 0.44
N SER A 376 23.88 -3.34 -0.65
CA SER A 376 23.60 -1.90 -0.69
C SER A 376 22.13 -1.57 -0.40
N VAL A 377 21.21 -2.46 -0.75
CA VAL A 377 19.78 -2.27 -0.55
C VAL A 377 19.37 -2.67 0.86
N ILE A 378 19.91 -3.78 1.37
CA ILE A 378 19.72 -4.22 2.75
C ILE A 378 20.20 -3.12 3.71
N GLU A 379 21.43 -2.62 3.57
CA GLU A 379 22.01 -1.62 4.47
C GLU A 379 21.20 -0.31 4.53
N ARG A 380 20.68 0.15 3.37
CA ARG A 380 19.83 1.35 3.30
C ARG A 380 18.46 1.19 3.93
N ASN A 381 17.99 -0.05 4.13
CA ASN A 381 16.65 -0.35 4.65
C ASN A 381 16.70 -1.14 5.97
N ALA A 382 17.88 -1.29 6.59
CA ALA A 382 18.08 -2.03 7.83
C ALA A 382 17.67 -1.22 9.07
N PHE A 383 16.43 -0.71 9.09
CA PHE A 383 15.90 0.04 10.23
C PHE A 383 15.84 -0.81 11.50
N TYR A 384 15.62 -2.12 11.40
CA TYR A 384 15.68 -3.03 12.55
C TYR A 384 17.08 -3.40 13.03
N ALA A 385 18.12 -3.05 12.27
CA ALA A 385 19.50 -3.14 12.78
C ALA A 385 19.85 -1.93 13.67
N HIS A 386 19.00 -0.90 13.76
CA HIS A 386 19.21 0.21 14.67
C HIS A 386 19.34 -0.31 16.13
N PRO A 387 20.26 0.24 16.96
CA PRO A 387 20.48 -0.23 18.32
C PRO A 387 19.20 -0.39 19.16
N GLU A 388 18.26 0.55 19.05
CA GLU A 388 16.97 0.45 19.76
C GLU A 388 16.14 -0.78 19.35
N ASN A 389 16.08 -1.09 18.06
CA ASN A 389 15.33 -2.25 17.56
C ASN A 389 16.06 -3.56 17.92
N LEU A 390 17.40 -3.57 17.86
CA LEU A 390 18.21 -4.69 18.31
C LEU A 390 17.99 -4.99 19.80
N LEU A 391 18.02 -3.96 20.65
CA LEU A 391 17.77 -4.13 22.08
C LEU A 391 16.38 -4.70 22.36
N VAL A 392 15.36 -4.23 21.64
CA VAL A 392 14.01 -4.85 21.75
C VAL A 392 14.07 -6.32 21.35
N SER A 393 14.73 -6.69 20.25
CA SER A 393 14.86 -8.11 19.87
C SER A 393 15.60 -8.95 20.90
N MET A 394 16.66 -8.40 21.50
CA MET A 394 17.47 -9.08 22.50
C MET A 394 16.72 -9.32 23.82
N LEU A 395 15.77 -8.44 24.18
CA LEU A 395 14.90 -8.62 25.36
C LEU A 395 13.88 -9.75 25.22
N PHE A 396 13.68 -10.29 24.02
CA PHE A 396 12.84 -11.46 23.75
C PHE A 396 13.65 -12.57 23.07
N ASP A 397 14.95 -12.63 23.36
CA ASP A 397 15.78 -13.76 22.98
C ASP A 397 15.61 -14.89 24.01
N ASP A 398 15.59 -16.13 23.52
CA ASP A 398 15.48 -17.31 24.38
C ASP A 398 16.79 -17.58 25.15
N ARG A 399 17.88 -16.89 24.81
CA ARG A 399 19.20 -17.02 25.46
C ARG A 399 19.37 -15.96 26.55
N ASP A 400 19.41 -16.41 27.80
CA ASP A 400 19.52 -15.55 29.00
C ASP A 400 20.65 -14.52 28.91
N TYR A 401 21.84 -14.92 28.45
CA TYR A 401 23.00 -14.01 28.37
C TYR A 401 22.80 -12.85 27.37
N ILE A 402 21.97 -13.02 26.34
CA ILE A 402 21.64 -11.96 25.37
C ILE A 402 20.66 -10.97 25.98
N TRP A 403 19.66 -11.51 26.67
CA TRP A 403 18.71 -10.72 27.43
C TRP A 403 19.42 -9.87 28.50
N GLU A 404 20.28 -10.46 29.30
CA GLU A 404 21.07 -9.74 30.33
C GLU A 404 21.95 -8.65 29.72
N LEU A 405 22.54 -8.93 28.55
CA LEU A 405 23.30 -7.94 27.80
C LEU A 405 22.42 -6.77 27.34
N ALA A 406 21.18 -7.04 26.90
CA ALA A 406 20.22 -6.00 26.53
C ALA A 406 19.87 -5.12 27.73
N CYS A 407 19.53 -5.74 28.87
CA CYS A 407 19.19 -5.04 30.11
C CYS A 407 20.32 -4.11 30.55
N ARG A 408 21.57 -4.62 30.60
CA ARG A 408 22.75 -3.79 30.94
C ARG A 408 22.93 -2.61 29.98
N ARG A 409 22.74 -2.82 28.67
CA ARG A 409 22.86 -1.75 27.66
C ARG A 409 21.76 -0.71 27.82
N ILE A 410 20.53 -1.11 28.12
CA ILE A 410 19.39 -0.20 28.33
C ILE A 410 19.59 0.61 29.61
N ILE A 411 19.96 -0.02 30.73
CA ILE A 411 20.24 0.67 32.00
C ILE A 411 21.39 1.66 31.82
N LYS A 412 22.47 1.25 31.13
CA LYS A 412 23.56 2.15 30.79
C LYS A 412 23.06 3.35 29.95
N ALA A 413 22.23 3.09 28.93
CA ALA A 413 21.67 4.14 28.09
C ALA A 413 20.84 5.14 28.92
N ARG A 414 20.00 4.66 29.85
CA ARG A 414 19.21 5.50 30.79
C ARG A 414 20.10 6.42 31.63
N ASN A 415 21.22 5.90 32.14
CA ASN A 415 22.15 6.66 32.98
C ASN A 415 22.97 7.69 32.18
N THR A 416 23.12 7.47 30.87
CA THR A 416 23.81 8.40 29.96
C THR A 416 22.88 9.33 29.18
N ASP A 417 21.56 9.14 29.34
CA ASP A 417 20.56 9.95 28.65
C ASP A 417 20.47 11.31 29.33
N ASN A 418 21.24 12.28 28.82
CA ASN A 418 21.26 13.66 29.29
C ASN A 418 19.97 14.44 28.93
N GLY A 419 18.83 13.75 28.77
CA GLY A 419 17.60 14.35 28.27
C GLY A 419 17.66 14.64 26.77
N PHE A 420 18.22 13.74 25.95
CA PHE A 420 18.30 13.93 24.50
C PHE A 420 16.90 13.94 23.87
N LYS A 421 16.30 15.13 23.77
CA LYS A 421 14.98 15.37 23.18
C LYS A 421 14.91 15.05 21.68
N GLN A 422 16.05 15.02 20.97
CA GLN A 422 16.11 14.75 19.53
C GLN A 422 17.28 13.84 19.14
N ARG A 423 17.12 12.54 19.38
CA ARG A 423 17.99 11.51 18.79
C ARG A 423 17.98 11.56 17.26
N ILE A 424 19.03 11.04 16.63
CA ILE A 424 19.14 10.91 15.17
C ILE A 424 18.97 9.43 14.78
N PHE A 425 17.79 9.05 14.27
CA PHE A 425 17.56 7.72 13.73
C PHE A 425 18.15 7.60 12.30
N LYS A 426 19.16 6.75 12.10
CA LYS A 426 19.60 6.33 10.75
C LYS A 426 19.91 4.85 10.77
N THR A 427 19.81 4.19 9.63
CA THR A 427 20.30 2.83 9.50
C THR A 427 21.82 2.80 9.81
N PRO A 428 22.29 1.77 10.52
CA PRO A 428 23.71 1.60 10.82
C PRO A 428 24.46 0.99 9.63
N LYS A 429 25.78 1.11 9.64
CA LYS A 429 26.66 0.28 8.81
C LYS A 429 26.49 -1.17 9.26
N LEU A 430 26.30 -2.09 8.33
CA LEU A 430 26.10 -3.50 8.66
C LEU A 430 27.39 -4.30 8.63
N ASN A 431 27.54 -5.19 9.61
CA ASN A 431 28.52 -6.26 9.57
C ASN A 431 27.94 -7.47 8.82
N PHE A 432 28.21 -7.55 7.52
CA PHE A 432 27.76 -8.67 6.68
C PHE A 432 28.44 -10.02 6.96
N SER A 433 29.45 -10.04 7.85
CA SER A 433 30.13 -11.26 8.31
C SER A 433 29.68 -11.70 9.71
N ALA A 434 28.67 -11.05 10.28
CA ALA A 434 28.12 -11.40 11.58
C ALA A 434 27.65 -12.87 11.61
N LYS A 435 27.90 -13.56 12.73
CA LYS A 435 27.44 -14.94 12.94
C LYS A 435 26.15 -14.99 13.76
N ASP A 436 25.81 -13.90 14.43
CA ASP A 436 24.59 -13.73 15.21
C ASP A 436 23.97 -12.36 14.93
N TYR A 437 22.65 -12.24 15.03
CA TYR A 437 21.95 -10.98 14.78
C TYR A 437 22.38 -9.86 15.75
N THR A 438 22.88 -10.21 16.94
CA THR A 438 23.40 -9.25 17.92
C THR A 438 24.71 -8.58 17.49
N GLU A 439 25.39 -9.13 16.48
CA GLU A 439 26.68 -8.66 15.96
C GLU A 439 26.57 -7.93 14.60
N ILE A 440 25.35 -7.71 14.10
CA ILE A 440 25.13 -7.10 12.77
C ILE A 440 25.51 -5.62 12.70
N ILE A 441 25.84 -5.01 13.85
CA ILE A 441 26.36 -3.64 13.95
C ILE A 441 27.57 -3.57 14.87
N SER A 442 28.37 -2.52 14.69
CA SER A 442 29.35 -2.07 15.68
C SER A 442 28.64 -1.27 16.78
N TRP A 443 28.62 -1.81 18.01
CA TRP A 443 27.98 -1.16 19.16
C TRP A 443 28.74 0.07 19.68
N GLN A 444 30.00 0.25 19.26
CA GLN A 444 30.88 1.35 19.65
C GLN A 444 30.74 2.57 18.73
N GLU A 445 30.37 2.37 17.47
CA GLU A 445 30.30 3.43 16.45
C GLU A 445 29.05 4.30 16.55
N ARG A 446 28.12 3.96 17.44
CA ARG A 446 26.81 4.61 17.48
C ARG A 446 26.30 4.81 18.91
N GLN A 447 25.67 5.96 19.13
CA GLN A 447 24.96 6.23 20.37
C GLN A 447 23.83 5.22 20.56
N VAL A 448 23.81 4.58 21.72
CA VAL A 448 22.74 3.68 22.14
C VAL A 448 21.77 4.50 22.98
N THR A 449 20.54 4.62 22.51
CA THR A 449 19.42 5.30 23.18
C THR A 449 18.42 4.27 23.69
N VAL A 450 17.61 4.67 24.67
CA VAL A 450 16.57 3.82 25.22
C VAL A 450 15.48 3.59 24.16
N PRO A 451 15.08 2.34 23.85
CA PRO A 451 13.98 2.06 22.95
C PRO A 451 12.69 2.79 23.41
N PRO A 452 12.03 3.59 22.57
CA PRO A 452 10.87 4.39 23.00
C PRO A 452 9.69 3.58 23.55
N VAL A 453 9.55 2.30 23.17
CA VAL A 453 8.55 1.38 23.76
C VAL A 453 8.82 0.99 25.20
N LEU A 454 10.03 1.26 25.72
CA LEU A 454 10.45 0.97 27.08
C LEU A 454 10.54 2.23 27.96
N ARG A 455 9.96 3.35 27.50
CA ARG A 455 9.99 4.62 28.23
C ARG A 455 9.39 4.49 29.63
N ASP A 456 8.26 3.82 29.72
CA ASP A 456 7.47 3.73 30.95
C ASP A 456 7.80 2.47 31.78
N VAL A 457 8.78 1.67 31.32
CA VAL A 457 9.27 0.47 32.03
C VAL A 457 10.40 0.88 32.95
N THR A 458 10.32 0.58 34.24
CA THR A 458 11.37 0.89 35.23
C THR A 458 12.60 -0.02 35.11
N ASN A 459 13.70 0.30 35.82
CA ASN A 459 14.85 -0.61 35.89
C ASN A 459 14.49 -1.89 36.67
N ASP A 460 13.74 -1.75 37.77
CA ASP A 460 13.29 -2.89 38.58
C ASP A 460 12.38 -3.83 37.80
N GLU A 461 11.45 -3.31 36.99
CA GLU A 461 10.65 -4.13 36.08
C GLU A 461 11.55 -4.83 35.07
N LEU A 462 12.47 -4.11 34.44
CA LEU A 462 13.42 -4.67 33.47
C LEU A 462 14.28 -5.80 34.08
N GLU A 463 14.69 -5.67 35.34
CA GLU A 463 15.54 -6.66 36.04
C GLU A 463 14.74 -7.83 36.64
N LYS A 464 13.56 -7.59 37.22
CA LYS A 464 12.70 -8.65 37.81
C LYS A 464 12.28 -9.68 36.76
N MET A 465 12.15 -9.24 35.52
CA MET A 465 11.80 -10.07 34.37
C MET A 465 12.83 -11.17 34.03
N ALA A 466 14.05 -11.10 34.58
CA ALA A 466 15.05 -12.17 34.49
C ALA A 466 14.53 -13.51 35.05
N LYS A 467 13.49 -13.48 35.89
CA LYS A 467 13.01 -14.64 36.65
C LYS A 467 11.67 -15.21 36.19
N ASP A 468 10.86 -14.45 35.45
CA ASP A 468 9.45 -14.82 35.19
C ASP A 468 8.96 -14.66 33.73
N GLY A 469 9.76 -14.11 32.82
CA GLY A 469 9.40 -13.96 31.40
C GLY A 469 8.22 -13.00 31.13
N SER A 470 7.93 -12.08 32.05
CA SER A 470 6.66 -11.33 32.10
C SER A 470 6.64 -9.99 31.34
N LEU A 471 7.67 -9.61 30.58
CA LEU A 471 7.70 -8.31 29.90
C LEU A 471 6.53 -8.14 28.93
N LYS A 472 5.55 -7.35 29.33
CA LYS A 472 4.41 -6.98 28.50
C LYS A 472 4.67 -5.65 27.81
N ILE A 473 5.48 -5.67 26.75
CA ILE A 473 5.40 -4.59 25.76
C ILE A 473 4.27 -4.88 24.79
N VAL A 474 3.72 -3.82 24.23
CA VAL A 474 2.70 -3.93 23.18
C VAL A 474 3.31 -4.60 21.95
N ASP A 475 2.69 -5.69 21.51
CA ASP A 475 3.12 -6.48 20.36
C ASP A 475 2.72 -5.78 19.04
N PHE A 476 3.53 -4.80 18.63
CA PHE A 476 3.36 -4.14 17.33
C PHE A 476 3.85 -5.02 16.17
N PRO A 477 3.15 -5.02 15.02
CA PRO A 477 3.63 -5.74 13.85
C PRO A 477 4.90 -5.08 13.27
N CYS A 478 5.82 -5.90 12.79
CA CYS A 478 7.01 -5.47 12.05
C CYS A 478 6.71 -5.09 10.59
N HIS A 479 5.45 -5.20 10.16
CA HIS A 479 5.00 -4.96 8.80
C HIS A 479 3.73 -4.09 8.77
N THR A 480 3.49 -3.39 7.66
CA THR A 480 2.32 -2.52 7.48
C THR A 480 1.26 -3.13 6.56
N GLN A 481 1.07 -4.46 6.58
CA GLN A 481 0.13 -5.15 5.69
C GLN A 481 -1.32 -4.66 5.85
N SER A 482 -1.75 -4.33 7.07
CA SER A 482 -3.07 -3.75 7.36
C SER A 482 -3.27 -2.40 6.67
N VAL A 483 -2.25 -1.56 6.72
CA VAL A 483 -2.19 -0.27 6.03
C VAL A 483 -2.35 -0.46 4.52
N GLU A 484 -1.61 -1.39 3.91
CA GLU A 484 -1.72 -1.67 2.46
C GLU A 484 -3.12 -2.13 2.04
N ARG A 485 -3.78 -2.97 2.86
CA ARG A 485 -5.18 -3.38 2.65
C ARG A 485 -6.12 -2.19 2.73
N CYS A 486 -5.89 -1.29 3.69
CA CYS A 486 -6.68 -0.07 3.84
C CYS A 486 -6.46 0.91 2.68
N VAL A 487 -5.23 1.09 2.20
CA VAL A 487 -4.91 1.90 1.02
C VAL A 487 -5.66 1.39 -0.22
N LYS A 488 -5.74 0.07 -0.41
CA LYS A 488 -6.53 -0.54 -1.49
C LYS A 488 -8.02 -0.20 -1.35
N LEU A 489 -8.58 -0.34 -0.14
CA LEU A 489 -9.98 0.00 0.14
C LEU A 489 -10.27 1.50 -0.08
N LEU A 490 -9.34 2.38 0.29
CA LEU A 490 -9.46 3.82 0.01
C LEU A 490 -9.44 4.12 -1.47
N THR A 491 -8.64 3.39 -2.25
CA THR A 491 -8.61 3.51 -3.72
C THR A 491 -9.94 3.06 -4.35
N GLU A 492 -10.58 2.04 -3.80
CA GLU A 492 -11.92 1.59 -4.22
C GLU A 492 -12.98 2.64 -3.82
N ALA A 493 -12.87 3.20 -2.61
CA ALA A 493 -13.75 4.25 -2.13
C ALA A 493 -13.64 5.52 -2.98
N SER A 494 -12.43 5.96 -3.34
CA SER A 494 -12.20 7.16 -4.16
C SER A 494 -12.73 7.04 -5.59
N GLN A 495 -12.87 5.81 -6.10
CA GLN A 495 -13.52 5.55 -7.39
C GLN A 495 -15.04 5.57 -7.28
N SER A 496 -15.58 5.35 -6.08
CA SER A 496 -17.01 5.20 -5.82
C SER A 496 -17.67 6.50 -5.34
N VAL A 497 -16.95 7.31 -4.55
CA VAL A 497 -17.47 8.53 -3.91
C VAL A 497 -16.42 9.66 -3.89
N THR A 498 -16.86 10.91 -3.90
CA THR A 498 -16.01 12.08 -4.22
C THR A 498 -15.66 13.00 -3.04
N ASN A 499 -16.36 12.93 -1.91
CA ASN A 499 -16.06 13.76 -0.74
C ASN A 499 -15.45 12.93 0.41
N VAL A 500 -14.69 13.58 1.29
CA VAL A 500 -13.92 12.93 2.37
C VAL A 500 -14.83 12.16 3.33
N ASN A 501 -15.99 12.73 3.69
CA ASN A 501 -16.94 12.11 4.63
C ASN A 501 -17.59 10.86 4.04
N SER A 502 -18.04 10.92 2.78
CA SER A 502 -18.57 9.76 2.07
C SER A 502 -17.50 8.70 1.86
N ARG A 503 -16.24 9.07 1.58
CA ARG A 503 -15.10 8.12 1.51
C ARG A 503 -14.87 7.44 2.85
N ASP A 504 -14.87 8.20 3.94
CA ASP A 504 -14.69 7.67 5.30
C ASP A 504 -15.84 6.71 5.66
N GLY A 505 -17.09 7.11 5.39
CA GLY A 505 -18.27 6.27 5.57
C GLY A 505 -18.20 4.98 4.76
N PHE A 506 -17.84 5.05 3.48
CA PHE A 506 -17.66 3.87 2.63
C PHE A 506 -16.64 2.89 3.23
N VAL A 507 -15.47 3.39 3.65
CA VAL A 507 -14.42 2.56 4.24
C VAL A 507 -14.90 1.91 5.54
N ARG A 508 -15.49 2.70 6.45
CA ARG A 508 -15.99 2.21 7.75
C ARG A 508 -17.07 1.16 7.60
N THR A 509 -18.10 1.43 6.78
CA THR A 509 -19.18 0.48 6.52
C THR A 509 -18.66 -0.80 5.86
N THR A 510 -17.70 -0.69 4.94
CA THR A 510 -17.08 -1.87 4.32
C THR A 510 -16.27 -2.70 5.32
N LEU A 511 -15.50 -2.05 6.21
CA LEU A 511 -14.74 -2.74 7.24
C LEU A 511 -15.67 -3.43 8.24
N GLN A 512 -16.73 -2.76 8.68
CA GLN A 512 -17.75 -3.34 9.56
C GLN A 512 -18.45 -4.55 8.93
N SER A 513 -18.91 -4.40 7.67
CA SER A 513 -19.53 -5.50 6.93
C SER A 513 -18.62 -6.73 6.79
N ARG A 514 -17.31 -6.53 6.62
CA ARG A 514 -16.33 -7.64 6.56
C ARG A 514 -16.14 -8.35 7.90
N VAL A 515 -16.35 -7.67 9.02
CA VAL A 515 -16.33 -8.27 10.36
C VAL A 515 -17.61 -9.07 10.61
N GLU A 516 -18.77 -8.52 10.21
CA GLU A 516 -20.07 -9.17 10.37
C GLU A 516 -20.25 -10.39 9.44
N PHE A 517 -19.73 -10.31 8.21
CA PHE A 517 -19.87 -11.36 7.20
C PHE A 517 -18.48 -11.88 6.77
N PRO A 518 -17.90 -12.86 7.50
CA PRO A 518 -16.63 -13.45 7.12
C PRO A 518 -16.72 -14.14 5.74
N ILE A 519 -15.61 -14.14 5.01
CA ILE A 519 -15.54 -14.67 3.65
C ILE A 519 -15.87 -16.17 3.66
N PHE A 520 -16.98 -16.55 3.05
CA PHE A 520 -17.33 -17.95 2.84
C PHE A 520 -16.49 -18.54 1.70
N GLY A 521 -15.78 -19.64 1.97
CA GLY A 521 -14.94 -20.31 0.96
C GLY A 521 -15.69 -20.92 -0.22
N HIS A 522 -17.01 -21.11 -0.11
CA HIS A 522 -17.86 -21.63 -1.17
C HIS A 522 -19.25 -20.99 -1.13
N LYS A 523 -19.83 -20.71 -2.30
CA LYS A 523 -21.21 -20.21 -2.45
C LYS A 523 -22.24 -21.12 -1.76
N ASN A 524 -21.95 -22.41 -1.64
CA ASN A 524 -22.82 -23.43 -1.04
C ASN A 524 -22.98 -23.28 0.48
N LYS A 525 -22.19 -22.40 1.12
CA LYS A 525 -22.30 -22.05 2.54
C LYS A 525 -23.24 -20.85 2.79
N PHE A 526 -23.74 -20.20 1.73
CA PHE A 526 -24.88 -19.29 1.85
C PHE A 526 -26.15 -20.13 1.99
N LYS A 527 -26.67 -20.25 3.21
CA LYS A 527 -28.06 -20.64 3.45
C LYS A 527 -28.79 -19.39 3.92
N PHE A 528 -29.79 -18.96 3.16
CA PHE A 528 -30.77 -17.98 3.60
C PHE A 528 -31.79 -18.66 4.50
#